data_AF-A0A2H0YXJ1-F1
#
_entry.id   AF-A0A2H0YXJ1-F1
#
_cell.length_a   1.000
_cell.length_b   1.000
_cell.length_c   1.000
_cell.angle_alpha   90.00
_cell.angle_beta   90.00
_cell.angle_gamma   90.00
#
_symmetry.space_group_name_H-M   'P 1'
#
loop_
_entity.id
_entity.type
_entity.pdbx_description
1 polymer ?
#
loop_
_entity_poly.entity_id
_entity_poly.type
_entity_poly.pdbx_seq_one_letter_code
_entity_poly.pdbx_strand_id
1 'polypeptide(L)'
;MFYFVKEDFNYKALLIVILICLIVGGIFDIWAVKQRRRDKFFIWEYNSKSIIGFKIYGVPIEDFILFLVFTPFFIVTVWESVKKLLIETEELFSLIMLIGVVTLFISYYFVYQHAIKSKY
;
A
#
# COMPACT_ATOMS: atom_id res chain seq x y z
N MET A 1 -10.20 -4.98 12.95
CA MET A 1 -10.51 -5.22 11.53
C MET A 1 -10.41 -6.70 11.18
N PHE A 2 -9.23 -7.33 11.25
CA PHE A 2 -9.07 -8.77 10.91
C PHE A 2 -9.96 -9.72 11.71
N TYR A 3 -10.24 -9.42 12.99
CA TYR A 3 -11.15 -10.20 13.83
C TYR A 3 -12.58 -10.29 13.26
N PHE A 4 -13.08 -9.23 12.60
CA PHE A 4 -14.45 -9.16 12.07
C PHE A 4 -14.67 -9.97 10.79
N VAL A 5 -13.57 -10.35 10.13
CA VAL A 5 -13.57 -10.91 8.78
C VAL A 5 -12.85 -12.26 8.72
N LYS A 6 -12.38 -12.74 9.86
CA LYS A 6 -11.60 -13.98 9.98
C LYS A 6 -12.32 -15.18 9.38
N GLU A 7 -13.65 -15.22 9.50
CA GLU A 7 -14.49 -16.33 9.04
C GLU A 7 -14.70 -16.35 7.53
N ASP A 8 -14.68 -15.18 6.89
CA ASP A 8 -14.87 -15.02 5.44
C ASP A 8 -13.53 -15.04 4.68
N PHE A 9 -12.41 -15.11 5.41
CA PHE A 9 -11.08 -14.92 4.86
C PHE A 9 -10.55 -16.18 4.17
N ASN A 10 -10.44 -16.16 2.85
CA ASN A 10 -9.82 -17.26 2.10
C ASN A 10 -8.28 -17.19 2.17
N TYR A 11 -7.70 -17.86 3.18
CA TYR A 11 -6.26 -17.91 3.38
C TYR A 11 -5.47 -18.49 2.20
N LYS A 12 -6.06 -19.41 1.42
CA LYS A 12 -5.40 -19.98 0.24
C LYS A 12 -5.28 -18.92 -0.85
N ALA A 13 -6.34 -18.17 -1.11
CA ALA A 13 -6.32 -17.08 -2.08
C ALA A 13 -5.35 -15.98 -1.66
N LEU A 14 -5.33 -15.59 -0.38
CA LEU A 14 -4.36 -14.61 0.14
C LEU A 14 -2.93 -15.10 -0.09
N LEU A 15 -2.62 -16.35 0.25
CA LEU A 15 -1.28 -16.90 0.07
C LEU A 15 -0.86 -16.85 -1.40
N ILE A 16 -1.76 -17.21 -2.32
CA ILE A 16 -1.50 -17.13 -3.77
C ILE A 16 -1.21 -15.68 -4.18
N VAL A 17 -2.00 -14.71 -3.70
CA VAL A 17 -1.78 -13.29 -3.99
C VAL A 17 -0.43 -12.81 -3.46
N ILE A 18 -0.09 -13.14 -2.22
CA ILE A 18 1.22 -12.81 -1.64
C ILE A 18 2.35 -13.41 -2.47
N LEU A 19 2.24 -14.68 -2.89
CA LEU A 19 3.26 -15.32 -3.73
C LEU A 19 3.39 -14.63 -5.10
N ILE A 20 2.27 -14.25 -5.73
CA ILE A 20 2.30 -13.50 -6.98
C ILE A 20 2.95 -12.12 -6.78
N CYS A 21 2.60 -11.40 -5.71
CA CYS A 21 3.21 -10.12 -5.38
C CYS A 21 4.71 -10.25 -5.13
N LEU A 22 5.14 -11.27 -4.38
CA LEU A 22 6.56 -11.53 -4.13
C LEU A 22 7.34 -11.85 -5.42
N ILE A 23 6.77 -12.66 -6.31
CA ILE A 23 7.44 -13.04 -7.55
C ILE A 23 7.43 -11.88 -8.53
N VAL A 24 6.25 -11.40 -8.91
CA VAL A 24 6.09 -10.38 -9.95
C VAL A 24 6.60 -9.02 -9.44
N GLY A 25 6.08 -8.57 -8.29
CA GLY A 25 6.50 -7.32 -7.66
C GLY A 25 7.99 -7.33 -7.32
N GLY A 26 8.51 -8.44 -6.79
CA GLY A 26 9.92 -8.56 -6.48
C GLY A 26 10.81 -8.49 -7.73
N ILE A 27 10.40 -9.07 -8.86
CA ILE A 27 11.11 -8.93 -10.13
C ILE A 27 11.13 -7.46 -10.58
N PHE A 28 10.01 -6.75 -10.46
CA PHE A 28 9.92 -5.33 -10.82
C PHE A 28 10.76 -4.45 -9.90
N ASP A 29 10.72 -4.66 -8.59
CA ASP A 29 11.53 -3.89 -7.62
C ASP A 29 13.02 -4.12 -7.87
N ILE A 30 13.43 -5.38 -8.08
CA ILE A 30 14.82 -5.71 -8.41
C ILE A 30 15.23 -5.05 -9.73
N TRP A 31 14.38 -5.10 -10.75
CA TRP A 31 14.65 -4.45 -12.02
C TRP A 31 14.78 -2.93 -11.87
N ALA A 32 13.93 -2.30 -11.06
CA ALA A 32 13.91 -0.86 -10.84
C ALA A 32 15.18 -0.34 -10.13
N VAL A 33 15.77 -1.13 -9.22
CA VAL A 33 17.01 -0.75 -8.51
C VAL A 33 18.28 -1.21 -9.18
N LYS A 34 18.20 -2.07 -10.21
CA LYS A 34 19.38 -2.70 -10.79
C LYS A 34 20.19 -1.67 -11.57
N GLN A 35 21.22 -1.14 -10.92
CA GLN A 35 22.22 -0.28 -11.54
C GLN A 35 23.33 -1.14 -12.16
N ARG A 36 23.27 -1.41 -13.47
CA ARG A 36 24.51 -1.80 -14.21
C ARG A 36 25.15 -0.55 -14.79
N ARG A 37 26.49 -0.59 -14.93
CA ARG A 37 27.34 0.49 -15.51
C ARG A 37 26.91 1.02 -16.90
N ARG A 38 25.92 0.41 -17.57
CA ARG A 38 25.39 0.82 -18.87
C ARG A 38 23.86 0.97 -18.91
N ASP A 39 23.16 0.82 -17.80
CA ASP A 39 21.71 0.98 -17.77
C ASP A 39 21.35 2.48 -17.85
N LYS A 40 20.61 2.86 -18.89
CA LYS A 40 20.10 4.22 -19.09
C LYS A 40 18.85 4.50 -18.25
N PHE A 41 18.19 3.46 -17.76
CA PHE A 41 16.93 3.54 -17.02
C PHE A 41 17.20 3.27 -15.54
N PHE A 42 17.60 4.32 -14.85
CA PHE A 42 17.71 4.31 -13.40
C PHE A 42 16.41 4.89 -12.82
N ILE A 43 15.59 4.05 -12.19
CA ILE A 43 14.28 4.47 -11.66
C ILE A 43 14.44 5.08 -10.26
N TRP A 44 15.10 4.37 -9.33
CA TRP A 44 15.46 4.92 -8.02
C TRP A 44 16.64 4.19 -7.38
N GLU A 45 17.15 4.72 -6.26
CA GLU A 45 18.10 4.04 -5.36
C GLU A 45 17.71 4.24 -3.90
N TYR A 46 17.89 3.18 -3.11
CA TYR A 46 17.72 3.21 -1.66
C TYR A 46 18.94 3.77 -0.95
N ASN A 47 18.73 4.82 -0.15
CA ASN A 47 19.73 5.37 0.75
C ASN A 47 20.18 4.31 1.76
N SER A 48 21.45 3.91 1.71
CA SER A 48 22.00 2.86 2.58
C SER A 48 22.01 3.19 4.07
N LYS A 49 21.84 4.47 4.44
CA LYS A 49 21.78 4.89 5.85
C LYS A 49 20.38 4.75 6.45
N SER A 50 19.36 4.57 5.62
CA SER A 50 17.96 4.50 6.06
C SER A 50 17.35 3.11 5.93
N ILE A 51 18.13 2.11 5.52
CA ILE A 51 17.65 0.73 5.40
C ILE A 51 17.82 -0.02 6.73
N ILE A 52 16.83 -0.82 7.10
CA ILE A 52 16.92 -1.71 8.25
C ILE A 52 17.50 -3.05 7.77
N GLY A 53 18.81 -3.20 7.90
CA GLY A 53 19.50 -4.47 7.65
C GLY A 53 20.13 -4.58 6.25
N PHE A 54 19.88 -5.69 5.56
CA PHE A 54 20.57 -6.05 4.32
C PHE A 54 19.69 -5.95 3.07
N LYS A 55 20.33 -5.79 1.91
CA LYS A 55 19.68 -5.74 0.60
C LYS A 55 19.74 -7.11 -0.08
N ILE A 56 18.66 -7.51 -0.74
CA ILE A 56 18.59 -8.66 -1.64
C ILE A 56 18.47 -8.12 -3.06
N TYR A 57 19.45 -8.43 -3.92
CA TYR A 57 19.52 -7.93 -5.30
C TYR A 57 19.35 -6.39 -5.45
N GLY A 58 19.75 -5.62 -4.44
CA GLY A 58 19.67 -4.15 -4.43
C GLY A 58 18.43 -3.58 -3.73
N VAL A 59 17.43 -4.41 -3.40
CA VAL A 59 16.20 -4.03 -2.71
C VAL A 59 16.31 -4.37 -1.21
N PRO A 60 15.95 -3.47 -0.28
CA PRO A 60 15.92 -3.75 1.16
C PRO A 60 14.95 -4.88 1.50
N ILE A 61 15.31 -5.73 2.47
CA ILE A 61 14.41 -6.81 2.91
C ILE A 61 13.09 -6.30 3.49
N GLU A 62 13.12 -5.16 4.17
CA GLU A 62 11.93 -4.54 4.75
C GLU A 62 10.88 -4.19 3.68
N ASP A 63 11.30 -3.79 2.48
CA ASP A 63 10.38 -3.46 1.39
C ASP A 63 9.66 -4.70 0.85
N PHE A 64 10.36 -5.85 0.74
CA PHE A 64 9.70 -7.10 0.40
C PHE A 64 8.61 -7.47 1.41
N ILE A 65 8.84 -7.24 2.70
CA ILE A 65 7.89 -7.58 3.76
C ILE A 65 6.74 -6.58 3.80
N LEU A 66 7.04 -5.28 3.86
CA LEU A 66 6.05 -4.22 4.00
C LEU A 66 5.20 -4.09 2.74
N PHE A 67 5.83 -4.03 1.57
CA PHE A 67 5.13 -3.81 0.31
C PHE A 67 4.61 -5.10 -0.30
N LEU A 68 5.38 -6.18 -0.36
CA LEU A 68 4.94 -7.37 -1.10
C LEU A 68 4.20 -8.41 -0.25
N VAL A 69 4.27 -8.33 1.08
CA VAL A 69 3.55 -9.23 1.99
C VAL A 69 2.43 -8.50 2.74
N PHE A 70 2.73 -7.40 3.43
CA PHE A 70 1.73 -6.72 4.25
C PHE A 70 0.74 -5.89 3.45
N THR A 71 1.13 -5.29 2.33
CA THR A 71 0.18 -4.55 1.49
C THR A 71 -0.94 -5.45 0.94
N PRO A 72 -0.67 -6.62 0.31
CA PRO A 72 -1.77 -7.49 -0.13
C PRO A 72 -2.61 -8.02 1.05
N PHE A 73 -2.00 -8.31 2.20
CA PHE A 73 -2.75 -8.66 3.41
C PHE A 73 -3.71 -7.55 3.84
N PHE A 74 -3.22 -6.30 3.86
CA PHE A 74 -4.01 -5.13 4.22
C PHE A 74 -5.14 -4.90 3.22
N ILE A 75 -4.85 -4.92 1.92
CA ILE A 75 -5.83 -4.71 0.85
C ILE A 75 -6.96 -5.74 0.94
N VAL A 76 -6.63 -7.03 1.06
CA VAL A 76 -7.65 -8.09 1.15
C VAL A 76 -8.46 -7.93 2.43
N THR A 77 -7.82 -7.63 3.56
CA THR A 77 -8.53 -7.40 4.83
C THR A 77 -9.51 -6.23 4.74
N VAL A 78 -9.08 -5.11 4.15
CA VAL A 78 -9.94 -3.94 3.94
C VAL A 78 -11.07 -4.27 2.98
N TRP A 79 -10.78 -4.95 1.87
CA TRP A 79 -11.79 -5.34 0.88
C TRP A 79 -12.89 -6.20 1.49
N GLU A 80 -12.53 -7.28 2.18
CA GLU A 80 -13.50 -8.18 2.79
C GLU A 80 -14.27 -7.47 3.93
N SER A 81 -13.63 -6.55 4.66
CA SER A 81 -14.32 -5.71 5.66
C SER A 81 -15.37 -4.80 5.01
N VAL A 82 -15.01 -4.13 3.91
CA VAL A 82 -15.91 -3.22 3.17
C VAL A 82 -17.07 -4.00 2.57
N LYS A 83 -16.79 -5.16 1.97
CA LYS A 83 -17.82 -6.04 1.42
C LYS A 83 -18.83 -6.46 2.48
N LYS A 84 -18.38 -6.81 3.69
CA LYS A 84 -19.27 -7.15 4.81
C LYS A 84 -20.12 -5.95 5.26
N LEU A 85 -19.51 -4.77 5.41
CA LEU A 85 -20.22 -3.55 5.76
C LEU A 85 -21.29 -3.14 4.73
N LEU A 86 -20.98 -3.32 3.44
CA LEU A 86 -21.92 -3.07 2.35
C LEU A 86 -23.13 -4.00 2.40
N ILE A 87 -22.92 -5.28 2.71
CA ILE A 87 -24.00 -6.28 2.75
C ILE A 87 -24.85 -6.14 4.02
N GLU A 88 -24.23 -5.89 5.17
CA GLU A 88 -24.94 -5.86 6.46
C GLU A 88 -25.53 -4.47 6.79
N THR A 89 -24.91 -3.38 6.32
CA THR A 89 -25.23 -2.01 6.74
C THR A 89 -24.95 -0.96 5.65
N GLU A 90 -25.66 -1.02 4.53
CA GLU A 90 -25.49 -0.10 3.38
C GLU A 90 -25.57 1.39 3.77
N GLU A 91 -26.49 1.75 4.66
CA GLU A 91 -26.67 3.13 5.14
C GLU A 91 -25.46 3.65 5.92
N LEU A 92 -24.91 2.83 6.82
CA LEU A 92 -23.73 3.18 7.61
C LEU A 92 -22.50 3.33 6.70
N PHE A 93 -22.35 2.42 5.73
CA PHE A 93 -21.26 2.51 4.75
C PHE A 93 -21.35 3.81 3.93
N SER A 94 -22.54 4.14 3.43
CA SER A 94 -22.78 5.37 2.66
C SER A 94 -22.46 6.62 3.48
N LEU A 95 -22.83 6.64 4.77
CA LEU A 95 -22.50 7.74 5.68
C LEU A 95 -20.98 7.86 5.91
N ILE A 96 -20.28 6.74 6.14
CA ILE A 96 -18.81 6.73 6.31
C ILE A 96 -18.13 7.27 5.04
N MET A 97 -18.58 6.85 3.86
CA MET A 97 -18.05 7.35 2.59
C MET A 97 -18.28 8.85 2.42
N LEU A 98 -19.48 9.34 2.76
CA LEU A 98 -19.79 10.77 2.72
C LEU A 98 -18.89 11.58 3.67
N ILE A 99 -18.72 11.13 4.92
CA ILE A 99 -17.82 11.76 5.90
C ILE A 99 -16.38 11.76 5.38
N GLY A 100 -15.93 10.65 4.77
CA GLY A 100 -14.62 10.53 4.17
C GLY A 100 -14.39 11.58 3.07
N VAL A 101 -15.33 11.70 2.14
CA VAL A 101 -15.28 12.69 1.06
C VAL A 101 -15.25 14.12 1.61
N VAL A 102 -16.13 14.44 2.56
CA VAL A 102 -16.16 15.78 3.20
C VAL A 102 -14.83 16.09 3.87
N THR A 103 -14.26 15.14 4.60
CA THR A 103 -12.97 15.30 5.28
C THR A 103 -11.83 15.52 4.29
N LEU A 104 -11.89 14.86 3.12
CA LEU A 104 -10.93 15.02 2.03
C LEU A 104 -10.98 16.45 1.46
N PHE A 105 -12.18 17.01 1.25
CA PHE A 105 -12.32 18.41 0.84
C PHE A 105 -11.85 19.40 1.89
N ILE A 106 -12.16 19.15 3.17
CA ILE A 106 -11.70 20.00 4.29
C ILE A 106 -10.17 20.00 4.36
N SER A 107 -9.55 18.82 4.33
CA SER A 107 -8.08 18.69 4.38
C SER A 107 -7.42 19.36 3.17
N TYR A 108 -7.95 19.15 1.96
CA TYR A 108 -7.49 19.83 0.76
C TYR A 108 -7.56 21.36 0.89
N TYR A 109 -8.68 21.89 1.40
CA TYR A 109 -8.86 23.33 1.61
C TYR A 109 -7.80 23.90 2.58
N PHE A 110 -7.55 23.24 3.72
CA PHE A 110 -6.54 23.70 4.66
C PHE A 110 -5.12 23.67 4.07
N VAL A 111 -4.77 22.60 3.36
CA VAL A 111 -3.47 22.48 2.67
C VAL A 111 -3.32 23.57 1.61
N TYR A 112 -4.35 23.81 0.82
CA TYR A 112 -4.36 24.86 -0.21
C TYR A 112 -4.16 26.26 0.39
N GLN A 113 -4.88 26.58 1.47
CA GLN A 113 -4.74 27.86 2.16
C GLN A 113 -3.33 28.06 2.73
N HIS A 114 -2.74 27.00 3.31
CA HIS A 114 -1.37 27.05 3.82
C HIS A 114 -0.34 27.24 2.69
N ALA A 115 -0.52 26.54 1.57
CA ALA A 115 0.36 26.64 0.41
C ALA A 115 0.34 28.04 -0.23
N ILE A 116 -0.82 28.71 -0.28
CA ILE A 116 -0.92 30.10 -0.75
C ILE A 116 -0.23 31.06 0.22
N LYS A 117 -0.49 30.94 1.53
CA LYS A 117 0.15 31.79 2.55
C LYS A 117 1.66 31.62 2.62
N SER A 118 2.20 30.47 2.21
CA SER A 118 3.64 30.24 2.15
C SER A 118 4.32 30.91 0.93
N LYS A 119 3.57 31.36 -0.06
CA LYS A 119 4.09 31.99 -1.29
C LYS A 119 4.15 33.53 -1.24
N TYR A 120 3.53 34.15 -0.23
CA TYR A 120 3.47 35.59 -0.01
C TYR A 120 3.97 35.93 1.40
#